data_AF-D2RIM3-F1
#
_entry.id   AF-D2RIM3-F1
#
_cell.length_a   1.000
_cell.length_b   1.000
_cell.length_c   1.000
_cell.angle_alpha   90.00
_cell.angle_beta   90.00
_cell.angle_gamma   90.00
#
_symmetry.space_group_name_H-M   'P 1'
#
loop_
_entity.id
_entity.type
_entity.pdbx_description
1 polymer ?
#
loop_
_entity_poly.entity_id
_entity_poly.type
_entity_poly.pdbx_seq_one_letter_code
_entity_poly.pdbx_strand_id
1 'polypeptide(L)'
;MTRREFILACLGLLAATAAGGVYRYLHLPQFGELPTGDRLRRMQASPHYHGDHFENLVPVPVMSQKEGERENRFTATWKFLFGDKKGLWPDGSLPSEKTNLKALPRQQDAVVWLGHSSFYVQLGGYRILIDPVFSSFASPLWFVNKAFPGSNVYTADDFPDIDVLAISHDHWDHLDYPTVKALLPKVRQVVCPLGVGAYLEQWGFAPKIIHEEDWDTEIRLADTLTVHILPSQHFSGRFLKQNPTLWCGMAFLTPERSLYYTGDGGYGSHFKAIGKKFGGFDCVLAENGQYNLAWHAIHMLPEETARAAEDVGAKLVIPAHNSKFALARHPWQEPMEKLRQASRGKAYRLLTPEIGALVLLDRPSDSGAWWKG
;
A
#
# COMPACT_ATOMS: atom_id res chain seq x y z
N MET A 1 29.51 49.65 -2.30
CA MET A 1 28.94 48.47 -1.64
C MET A 1 29.79 48.13 -0.42
N THR A 2 29.23 48.18 0.77
CA THR A 2 29.93 47.83 2.02
C THR A 2 30.11 46.32 2.14
N ARG A 3 31.09 45.85 2.94
CA ARG A 3 31.27 44.41 3.23
C ARG A 3 29.97 43.76 3.74
N ARG A 4 29.19 44.50 4.53
CA ARG A 4 27.88 44.07 5.03
C ARG A 4 26.86 43.91 3.90
N GLU A 5 26.75 44.88 2.99
CA GLU A 5 25.88 44.79 1.82
C GLU A 5 26.25 43.63 0.90
N PHE A 6 27.55 43.38 0.69
CA PHE A 6 28.02 42.23 -0.09
C PHE A 6 27.64 40.90 0.57
N ILE A 7 27.85 40.74 1.88
CA ILE A 7 27.45 39.53 2.61
C ILE A 7 25.93 39.32 2.56
N LEU A 8 25.13 40.37 2.76
CA LEU A 8 23.68 40.29 2.67
C LEU A 8 23.20 39.93 1.25
N ALA A 9 23.84 40.47 0.22
CA ALA A 9 23.56 40.11 -1.17
C ALA A 9 23.89 38.64 -1.46
N CYS A 10 25.03 38.14 -0.99
CA CYS A 10 25.40 36.73 -1.13
C CYS A 10 24.44 35.79 -0.37
N LEU A 11 24.05 36.14 0.86
CA LEU A 11 23.06 35.37 1.63
C LEU A 11 21.69 35.39 0.95
N GLY A 12 21.26 36.54 0.42
CA GLY A 12 20.03 36.65 -0.35
C GLY A 12 20.04 35.78 -1.60
N LEU A 13 21.14 35.77 -2.36
CA LEU A 13 21.31 34.91 -3.53
C LEU A 13 21.30 33.42 -3.17
N LEU A 14 21.96 33.04 -2.07
CA LEU A 14 21.96 31.66 -1.57
C LEU A 14 20.54 31.22 -1.19
N ALA A 15 19.81 32.06 -0.46
CA ALA A 15 18.43 31.79 -0.04
C ALA A 15 17.50 31.66 -1.26
N ALA A 16 17.61 32.56 -2.24
CA ALA A 16 16.84 32.49 -3.48
C ALA A 16 17.14 31.22 -4.29
N THR A 17 18.42 30.84 -4.39
CA THR A 17 18.84 29.61 -5.07
C THR A 17 18.31 28.36 -4.36
N ALA A 18 18.39 28.33 -3.02
CA ALA A 18 17.83 27.24 -2.22
C ALA A 18 16.31 27.15 -2.37
N ALA A 19 15.60 28.28 -2.30
CA ALA A 19 14.15 28.34 -2.51
C ALA A 19 13.74 27.87 -3.91
N GLY A 20 14.47 28.30 -4.95
CA GLY A 20 14.26 27.84 -6.32
C GLY A 20 14.52 26.34 -6.49
N GLY A 21 15.54 25.80 -5.81
CA GLY A 21 15.83 24.37 -5.77
C GLY A 21 14.71 23.56 -5.10
N VAL A 22 14.23 24.01 -3.94
CA VAL A 22 13.10 23.39 -3.23
C VAL A 22 11.83 23.45 -4.09
N TYR A 23 11.53 24.61 -4.68
CA TYR A 23 10.38 24.77 -5.58
C TYR A 23 10.44 23.76 -6.73
N ARG A 24 11.57 23.68 -7.46
CA ARG A 24 11.74 22.73 -8.57
C ARG A 24 11.59 21.28 -8.14
N TYR A 25 12.14 20.94 -6.97
CA TYR A 25 12.05 19.59 -6.42
C TYR A 25 10.61 19.20 -6.07
N LEU A 26 9.85 20.10 -5.44
CA LEU A 26 8.44 19.88 -5.12
C LEU A 26 7.52 19.81 -6.35
N HIS A 27 7.97 20.28 -7.51
CA HIS A 27 7.26 20.18 -8.79
C HIS A 27 7.78 19.01 -9.66
N LEU A 28 8.55 18.08 -9.09
CA LEU A 28 8.87 16.84 -9.80
C LEU A 28 7.59 16.01 -10.02
N PRO A 29 7.46 15.29 -11.15
CA PRO A 29 6.23 14.57 -11.50
C PRO A 29 5.70 13.61 -10.43
N GLN A 30 6.61 13.02 -9.64
CA GLN A 30 6.31 12.10 -8.54
C GLN A 30 5.49 12.71 -7.39
N PHE A 31 5.47 14.04 -7.24
CA PHE A 31 4.62 14.72 -6.27
C PHE A 31 3.18 14.89 -6.77
N GLY A 32 3.00 14.88 -8.09
CA GLY A 32 1.74 15.15 -8.78
C GLY A 32 1.08 16.48 -8.38
N GLU A 33 -0.13 16.67 -8.88
CA GLU A 33 -1.00 17.78 -8.55
C GLU A 33 -2.33 17.26 -8.01
N LEU A 34 -2.95 18.05 -7.13
CA LEU A 34 -4.24 17.68 -6.55
C LEU A 34 -5.36 17.66 -7.61
N PRO A 35 -6.41 16.85 -7.40
CA PRO A 35 -7.57 16.81 -8.29
C PRO A 35 -8.21 18.19 -8.52
N THR A 36 -8.57 18.49 -9.77
CA THR A 36 -9.29 19.71 -10.16
C THR A 36 -10.47 19.34 -11.09
N GLY A 37 -11.28 20.35 -11.46
CA GLY A 37 -12.35 20.19 -12.45
C GLY A 37 -13.37 19.11 -12.10
N ASP A 38 -13.70 18.26 -13.07
CA ASP A 38 -14.71 17.21 -12.93
C ASP A 38 -14.38 16.19 -11.84
N ARG A 39 -13.10 15.84 -11.70
CA ARG A 39 -12.66 14.92 -10.64
C ARG A 39 -12.90 15.50 -9.26
N LEU A 40 -12.55 16.77 -9.04
CA LEU A 40 -12.84 17.45 -7.78
C LEU A 40 -14.35 17.54 -7.51
N ARG A 41 -15.17 17.79 -8.53
CA ARG A 41 -16.64 17.77 -8.38
C ARG A 41 -17.17 16.39 -7.97
N ARG A 42 -16.64 15.32 -8.56
CA ARG A 42 -16.98 13.94 -8.16
C ARG A 42 -16.58 13.66 -6.71
N MET A 43 -15.38 14.08 -6.30
CA MET A 43 -14.94 13.94 -4.91
C MET A 43 -15.85 14.72 -3.95
N GLN A 44 -16.19 15.97 -4.25
CA GLN A 44 -17.08 16.78 -3.42
C GLN A 44 -18.51 16.24 -3.32
N ALA A 45 -18.92 15.39 -4.27
CA ALA A 45 -20.21 14.70 -4.24
C ALA A 45 -20.19 13.40 -3.42
N SER A 46 -19.01 12.91 -3.03
CA SER A 46 -18.87 11.74 -2.16
C SER A 46 -19.46 12.05 -0.76
N PRO A 47 -20.20 11.11 -0.15
CA PRO A 47 -20.63 11.24 1.23
C PRO A 47 -19.47 11.16 2.25
N HIS A 48 -18.26 10.80 1.79
CA HIS A 48 -17.07 10.64 2.61
C HIS A 48 -16.08 11.81 2.48
N TYR A 49 -16.39 12.79 1.61
CA TYR A 49 -15.57 13.99 1.42
C TYR A 49 -16.16 15.16 2.20
N HIS A 50 -15.43 15.64 3.21
CA HIS A 50 -15.86 16.70 4.10
C HIS A 50 -15.00 17.94 3.94
N GLY A 51 -15.60 19.00 3.39
CA GLY A 51 -14.93 20.26 3.13
C GLY A 51 -13.87 20.15 2.03
N ASP A 52 -12.67 19.72 2.42
CA ASP A 52 -11.51 19.64 1.53
C ASP A 52 -10.69 18.35 1.67
N HIS A 53 -11.18 17.36 2.40
CA HIS A 53 -10.52 16.09 2.67
C HIS A 53 -11.51 14.93 2.85
N PHE A 54 -11.00 13.69 2.76
CA PHE A 54 -11.76 12.49 3.09
C PHE A 54 -11.66 12.11 4.58
N GLU A 55 -12.70 11.46 5.11
CA GLU A 55 -12.76 10.96 6.48
C GLU A 55 -13.03 9.45 6.55
N ASN A 56 -12.57 8.81 7.63
CA ASN A 56 -12.87 7.41 7.92
C ASN A 56 -14.36 7.24 8.31
N LEU A 57 -14.96 6.08 8.00
CA LEU A 57 -16.34 5.74 8.40
C LEU A 57 -16.57 5.89 9.90
N VAL A 58 -15.56 5.56 10.70
CA VAL A 58 -15.51 5.83 12.13
C VAL A 58 -14.32 6.77 12.35
N PRO A 59 -14.53 7.97 12.90
CA PRO A 59 -13.44 8.89 13.17
C PRO A 59 -12.41 8.25 14.10
N VAL A 60 -11.17 8.16 13.63
CA VAL A 60 -10.03 7.67 14.39
C VAL A 60 -8.88 8.66 14.31
N PRO A 61 -8.18 8.93 15.43
CA PRO A 61 -6.98 9.75 15.37
C PRO A 61 -5.84 8.93 14.75
N VAL A 62 -5.03 9.58 13.91
CA VAL A 62 -3.79 8.98 13.37
C VAL A 62 -2.84 8.54 14.50
N MET A 63 -2.83 9.28 15.61
CA MET A 63 -2.05 8.95 16.80
C MET A 63 -2.97 8.74 18.02
N SER A 64 -2.76 7.65 18.76
CA SER A 64 -3.48 7.29 19.97
C SER A 64 -3.38 8.41 21.01
N GLN A 65 -4.53 8.72 21.60
CA GLN A 65 -4.63 9.64 22.74
C GLN A 65 -4.85 8.88 24.07
N LYS A 66 -4.69 7.55 24.08
CA LYS A 66 -4.82 6.75 25.30
C LYS A 66 -3.60 6.89 26.20
N GLU A 67 -3.81 6.92 27.50
CA GLU A 67 -2.73 6.94 28.49
C GLU A 67 -1.86 5.68 28.34
N GLY A 68 -0.53 5.85 28.31
CA GLY A 68 0.42 4.78 28.00
C GLY A 68 0.73 4.56 26.51
N GLU A 69 -0.09 5.08 25.60
CA GLU A 69 0.09 4.99 24.13
C GLU A 69 0.26 6.37 23.47
N ARG A 70 0.10 7.45 24.24
CA ARG A 70 0.18 8.83 23.77
C ARG A 70 1.54 9.16 23.18
N GLU A 71 1.51 9.57 21.93
CA GLU A 71 2.66 10.18 21.27
C GLU A 71 2.20 11.22 20.26
N ASN A 72 2.82 12.41 20.26
CA ASN A 72 2.55 13.40 19.23
C ASN A 72 3.46 13.18 18.00
N ARG A 73 3.07 13.75 16.86
CA ARG A 73 3.80 13.58 15.57
C ARG A 73 5.26 14.00 15.65
N PHE A 74 5.57 15.04 16.42
CA PHE A 74 6.95 15.50 16.61
C PHE A 74 7.80 14.46 17.34
N THR A 75 7.31 13.94 18.47
CA THR A 75 8.00 12.91 19.25
C THR A 75 8.13 11.61 18.44
N ALA A 76 7.08 11.20 17.71
CA ALA A 76 7.13 10.03 16.84
C ALA A 76 8.18 10.19 15.74
N THR A 77 8.23 11.35 15.07
CA THR A 77 9.23 11.66 14.04
C THR A 77 10.64 11.69 14.63
N TRP A 78 10.81 12.28 15.81
CA TRP A 78 12.09 12.32 16.50
C TRP A 78 12.60 10.91 16.85
N LYS A 79 11.73 10.06 17.42
CA LYS A 79 12.07 8.67 17.72
C LYS A 79 12.32 7.84 16.46
N PHE A 80 11.62 8.10 15.36
CA PHE A 80 11.87 7.44 14.10
C PHE A 80 13.26 7.80 13.53
N LEU A 81 13.64 9.08 13.59
CA LEU A 81 14.92 9.56 13.06
C LEU A 81 16.12 9.19 13.96
N PHE A 82 15.94 9.32 15.29
CA PHE A 82 17.03 9.28 16.28
C PHE A 82 16.87 8.24 17.40
N GLY A 83 15.75 7.51 17.44
CA GLY A 83 15.51 6.49 18.45
C GLY A 83 16.32 5.21 18.21
N ASP A 84 16.08 4.21 19.04
CA ASP A 84 16.71 2.89 18.90
C ASP A 84 16.33 2.26 17.55
N LYS A 85 17.35 1.85 16.78
CA LYS A 85 17.20 1.22 15.46
C LYS A 85 17.55 -0.27 15.48
N LYS A 86 17.78 -0.83 16.67
CA LYS A 86 18.14 -2.23 16.84
C LYS A 86 17.08 -3.15 16.23
N GLY A 87 17.50 -4.00 15.30
CA GLY A 87 16.64 -4.98 14.64
C GLY A 87 15.63 -4.40 13.65
N LEU A 88 15.62 -3.08 13.37
CA LEU A 88 14.75 -2.50 12.34
C LEU A 88 15.14 -2.93 10.92
N TRP A 89 16.38 -3.39 10.74
CA TRP A 89 16.96 -3.78 9.46
C TRP A 89 17.49 -5.21 9.54
N PRO A 90 17.41 -5.97 8.44
CA PRO A 90 18.07 -7.28 8.36
C PRO A 90 19.60 -7.11 8.31
N ASP A 91 20.30 -8.05 8.94
CA ASP A 91 21.77 -8.10 8.94
C ASP A 91 22.33 -8.50 7.55
N GLY A 92 21.51 -9.13 6.71
CA GLY A 92 21.84 -9.55 5.36
C GLY A 92 20.70 -9.35 4.36
N SER A 93 20.86 -9.90 3.17
CA SER A 93 19.79 -9.93 2.17
C SER A 93 18.69 -10.88 2.61
N LEU A 94 17.43 -10.44 2.45
CA LEU A 94 16.29 -11.31 2.66
C LEU A 94 16.29 -12.44 1.62
N PRO A 95 15.94 -13.67 2.04
CA PRO A 95 15.72 -14.75 1.10
C PRO A 95 14.56 -14.37 0.17
N SER A 96 14.76 -14.59 -1.12
CA SER A 96 13.82 -14.23 -2.16
C SER A 96 13.94 -15.17 -3.34
N GLU A 97 12.80 -15.41 -3.98
CA GLU A 97 12.68 -16.15 -5.23
C GLU A 97 12.33 -15.19 -6.37
N LYS A 98 12.52 -15.66 -7.61
CA LYS A 98 12.09 -14.91 -8.80
C LYS A 98 11.27 -15.81 -9.72
N THR A 99 10.00 -15.95 -9.39
CA THR A 99 9.02 -16.61 -10.26
C THR A 99 8.95 -15.92 -11.63
N ASN A 100 9.06 -16.69 -12.72
CA ASN A 100 8.93 -16.15 -14.07
C ASN A 100 7.45 -15.86 -14.39
N LEU A 101 7.00 -14.65 -14.10
CA LEU A 101 5.60 -14.21 -14.26
C LEU A 101 5.09 -14.34 -15.71
N LYS A 102 5.98 -14.23 -16.71
CA LYS A 102 5.62 -14.36 -18.13
C LYS A 102 5.32 -15.80 -18.53
N ALA A 103 5.90 -16.77 -17.82
CA ALA A 103 5.72 -18.19 -18.08
C ALA A 103 4.54 -18.81 -17.32
N LEU A 104 3.90 -18.08 -16.41
CA LEU A 104 2.77 -18.59 -15.65
C LEU A 104 1.54 -18.79 -16.56
N PRO A 105 0.95 -20.02 -16.60
CA PRO A 105 -0.27 -20.30 -17.34
C PRO A 105 -1.42 -19.41 -16.84
N ARG A 106 -2.22 -18.83 -17.75
CA ARG A 106 -3.31 -17.91 -17.36
C ARG A 106 -4.36 -18.59 -16.48
N GLN A 107 -4.64 -19.86 -16.73
CA GLN A 107 -5.66 -20.66 -16.07
C GLN A 107 -5.31 -21.04 -14.62
N GLN A 108 -4.09 -20.74 -14.19
CA GLN A 108 -3.63 -21.07 -12.85
C GLN A 108 -3.84 -19.88 -11.91
N ASP A 109 -4.71 -20.07 -10.92
CA ASP A 109 -4.94 -19.07 -9.88
C ASP A 109 -3.79 -19.08 -8.87
N ALA A 110 -3.12 -17.94 -8.76
CA ALA A 110 -1.88 -17.82 -8.01
C ALA A 110 -1.63 -16.42 -7.48
N VAL A 111 -0.84 -16.34 -6.42
CA VAL A 111 -0.34 -15.09 -5.84
C VAL A 111 1.18 -15.16 -5.77
N VAL A 112 1.84 -14.08 -6.18
CA VAL A 112 3.26 -13.84 -5.96
C VAL A 112 3.38 -12.55 -5.16
N TRP A 113 3.88 -12.66 -3.93
CA TRP A 113 4.15 -11.49 -3.10
C TRP A 113 5.46 -10.83 -3.53
N LEU A 114 5.43 -9.54 -3.85
CA LEU A 114 6.56 -8.80 -4.42
C LEU A 114 7.27 -7.92 -3.36
N GLY A 115 6.98 -8.20 -2.07
CA GLY A 115 7.44 -7.44 -0.91
C GLY A 115 6.52 -6.27 -0.57
N HIS A 116 6.47 -5.90 0.72
CA HIS A 116 5.57 -4.87 1.25
C HIS A 116 4.11 -5.17 0.91
N SER A 117 3.40 -4.22 0.31
CA SER A 117 2.03 -4.35 -0.16
C SER A 117 1.90 -4.68 -1.65
N SER A 118 3.01 -4.98 -2.33
CA SER A 118 3.01 -5.28 -3.75
C SER A 118 2.67 -6.75 -4.02
N PHE A 119 1.68 -7.02 -4.87
CA PHE A 119 1.28 -8.39 -5.25
C PHE A 119 1.02 -8.52 -6.74
N TYR A 120 1.52 -9.59 -7.34
CA TYR A 120 1.03 -10.08 -8.63
C TYR A 120 0.07 -11.24 -8.38
N VAL A 121 -1.13 -11.13 -8.92
CA VAL A 121 -2.22 -12.09 -8.74
C VAL A 121 -2.69 -12.57 -10.09
N GLN A 122 -2.88 -13.89 -10.22
CA GLN A 122 -3.69 -14.49 -11.27
C GLN A 122 -4.97 -15.03 -10.66
N LEU A 123 -6.11 -14.57 -11.15
CA LEU A 123 -7.43 -14.93 -10.64
C LEU A 123 -8.43 -15.05 -11.79
N GLY A 124 -9.01 -16.22 -12.00
CA GLY A 124 -9.97 -16.49 -13.07
C GLY A 124 -9.44 -16.15 -14.45
N GLY A 125 -8.14 -16.32 -14.68
CA GLY A 125 -7.51 -15.98 -15.95
C GLY A 125 -7.06 -14.53 -16.09
N TYR A 126 -7.29 -13.64 -15.12
CA TYR A 126 -6.87 -12.24 -15.14
C TYR A 126 -5.56 -12.02 -14.40
N ARG A 127 -4.71 -11.12 -14.91
CA ARG A 127 -3.47 -10.69 -14.25
C ARG A 127 -3.69 -9.35 -13.57
N ILE A 128 -3.66 -9.36 -12.25
CA ILE A 128 -3.92 -8.22 -11.38
C ILE A 128 -2.60 -7.86 -10.69
N LEU A 129 -2.21 -6.60 -10.75
CA LEU A 129 -1.04 -6.07 -10.05
C LEU A 129 -1.49 -5.04 -9.03
N ILE A 130 -1.22 -5.31 -7.75
CA ILE A 130 -1.68 -4.50 -6.62
C ILE A 130 -0.48 -3.73 -6.05
N ASP A 131 -0.64 -2.42 -5.86
CA ASP A 131 0.30 -1.50 -5.22
C ASP A 131 1.79 -1.76 -5.55
N PRO A 132 2.18 -1.78 -6.84
CA PRO A 132 3.53 -2.15 -7.22
C PRO A 132 4.55 -1.05 -6.88
N VAL A 133 5.51 -1.38 -6.03
CA VAL A 133 6.64 -0.50 -5.67
C VAL A 133 7.94 -1.26 -5.90
N PHE A 134 8.67 -0.92 -6.96
CA PHE A 134 9.98 -1.52 -7.28
C PHE A 134 11.15 -0.55 -7.06
N SER A 135 10.86 0.69 -6.65
CA SER A 135 11.87 1.64 -6.18
C SER A 135 12.67 1.12 -5.00
N SER A 136 13.93 1.55 -4.91
CA SER A 136 14.83 1.25 -3.79
C SER A 136 14.54 2.07 -2.52
N PHE A 137 13.55 2.96 -2.56
CA PHE A 137 13.08 3.76 -1.44
C PHE A 137 11.61 4.15 -1.65
N ALA A 138 10.88 4.33 -0.55
CA ALA A 138 9.48 4.75 -0.55
C ALA A 138 9.31 6.08 0.20
N SER A 139 9.85 7.15 -0.38
CA SER A 139 9.87 8.49 0.18
C SER A 139 10.13 9.52 -0.92
N PRO A 140 9.74 10.79 -0.76
CA PRO A 140 10.25 11.85 -1.63
C PRO A 140 11.79 11.89 -1.62
N LEU A 141 12.40 11.64 -0.47
CA LEU A 141 13.85 11.69 -0.27
C LEU A 141 14.47 10.31 -0.46
N TRP A 142 15.38 10.18 -1.43
CA TRP A 142 16.02 8.91 -1.83
C TRP A 142 16.75 8.15 -0.71
N PHE A 143 17.10 8.84 0.39
CA PHE A 143 17.81 8.27 1.52
C PHE A 143 16.90 7.85 2.69
N VAL A 144 15.60 8.12 2.62
CA VAL A 144 14.60 7.78 3.64
C VAL A 144 13.78 6.58 3.15
N ASN A 145 13.39 5.68 4.06
CA ASN A 145 12.58 4.49 3.76
C ASN A 145 13.19 3.62 2.64
N LYS A 146 14.49 3.34 2.72
CA LYS A 146 15.17 2.47 1.77
C LYS A 146 14.63 1.03 1.85
N ALA A 147 14.60 0.34 0.71
CA ALA A 147 14.24 -1.06 0.63
C ALA A 147 15.34 -1.93 1.26
N PHE A 148 14.94 -3.01 1.93
CA PHE A 148 15.85 -4.01 2.47
C PHE A 148 16.59 -4.74 1.34
N PRO A 149 17.88 -5.10 1.50
CA PRO A 149 18.56 -5.95 0.54
C PRO A 149 17.79 -7.26 0.31
N GLY A 150 17.68 -7.71 -0.94
CA GLY A 150 16.89 -8.91 -1.29
C GLY A 150 15.38 -8.71 -1.43
N SER A 151 14.82 -7.54 -1.05
CA SER A 151 13.36 -7.30 -1.14
C SER A 151 12.87 -6.77 -2.50
N ASN A 152 13.78 -6.38 -3.40
CA ASN A 152 13.48 -5.90 -4.74
C ASN A 152 14.08 -6.85 -5.79
N VAL A 153 13.30 -7.85 -6.21
CA VAL A 153 13.73 -8.86 -7.20
C VAL A 153 13.06 -8.73 -8.56
N TYR A 154 12.04 -7.86 -8.66
CA TYR A 154 11.31 -7.58 -9.90
C TYR A 154 11.53 -6.14 -10.39
N THR A 155 11.53 -5.97 -11.70
CA THR A 155 11.40 -4.69 -12.39
C THR A 155 10.17 -4.70 -13.28
N ALA A 156 9.79 -3.55 -13.84
CA ALA A 156 8.68 -3.46 -14.77
C ALA A 156 8.82 -4.42 -15.96
N ASP A 157 10.06 -4.73 -16.39
CA ASP A 157 10.32 -5.62 -17.53
C ASP A 157 9.95 -7.08 -17.28
N ASP A 158 9.92 -7.52 -16.02
CA ASP A 158 9.57 -8.90 -15.65
C ASP A 158 8.09 -9.21 -15.84
N PHE A 159 7.23 -8.20 -15.97
CA PHE A 159 5.79 -8.39 -16.09
C PHE A 159 5.35 -8.66 -17.53
N PRO A 160 4.39 -9.58 -17.74
CA PRO A 160 3.63 -9.65 -18.98
C PRO A 160 2.58 -8.51 -19.04
N ASP A 161 1.62 -8.59 -19.96
CA ASP A 161 0.43 -7.73 -19.93
C ASP A 161 -0.27 -7.82 -18.56
N ILE A 162 -0.74 -6.67 -18.07
CA ILE A 162 -1.46 -6.50 -16.80
C ILE A 162 -2.89 -6.11 -17.14
N ASP A 163 -3.84 -6.96 -16.79
CA ASP A 163 -5.25 -6.70 -17.07
C ASP A 163 -5.79 -5.63 -16.12
N VAL A 164 -5.35 -5.63 -14.86
CA VAL A 164 -5.75 -4.65 -13.83
C VAL A 164 -4.55 -4.20 -13.02
N LEU A 165 -4.25 -2.90 -13.04
CA LEU A 165 -3.43 -2.24 -12.01
C LEU A 165 -4.36 -1.74 -10.91
N ALA A 166 -4.17 -2.19 -9.68
CA ALA A 166 -4.98 -1.80 -8.53
C ALA A 166 -4.15 -0.97 -7.56
N ILE A 167 -4.62 0.23 -7.23
CA ILE A 167 -3.95 1.16 -6.31
C ILE A 167 -4.84 1.45 -5.12
N SER A 168 -4.42 1.11 -3.90
CA SER A 168 -5.22 1.30 -2.69
C SER A 168 -5.31 2.75 -2.23
N HIS A 169 -4.23 3.52 -2.33
CA HIS A 169 -4.14 4.93 -1.94
C HIS A 169 -2.82 5.56 -2.45
N ASP A 170 -2.55 6.83 -2.10
CA ASP A 170 -1.51 7.63 -2.74
C ASP A 170 -0.14 7.67 -2.03
N HIS A 171 0.07 6.96 -0.91
CA HIS A 171 1.36 7.00 -0.20
C HIS A 171 2.51 6.44 -1.05
N TRP A 172 3.73 6.85 -0.70
CA TRP A 172 4.94 6.57 -1.49
C TRP A 172 5.30 5.08 -1.58
N ASP A 173 4.87 4.28 -0.62
CA ASP A 173 5.07 2.84 -0.52
C ASP A 173 3.93 2.01 -1.10
N HIS A 174 2.91 2.65 -1.68
CA HIS A 174 1.81 2.01 -2.40
C HIS A 174 1.63 2.53 -3.84
N LEU A 175 1.96 3.80 -4.09
CA LEU A 175 1.90 4.44 -5.40
C LEU A 175 3.28 4.99 -5.80
N ASP A 176 4.06 4.17 -6.47
CA ASP A 176 5.44 4.48 -6.86
C ASP A 176 5.54 4.97 -8.32
N TYR A 177 5.77 6.27 -8.49
CA TYR A 177 5.87 6.95 -9.79
C TYR A 177 6.74 6.22 -10.83
N PRO A 178 8.04 5.94 -10.58
CA PRO A 178 8.88 5.26 -11.57
C PRO A 178 8.36 3.87 -11.94
N THR A 179 7.81 3.11 -10.97
CA THR A 179 7.25 1.79 -11.24
C THR A 179 6.01 1.86 -12.12
N VAL A 180 4.99 2.64 -11.73
CA VAL A 180 3.75 2.71 -12.52
C VAL A 180 3.99 3.34 -13.89
N LYS A 181 4.93 4.29 -14.00
CA LYS A 181 5.28 4.89 -15.29
C LYS A 181 5.96 3.89 -16.23
N ALA A 182 6.84 3.04 -15.71
CA ALA A 182 7.49 1.99 -16.48
C ALA A 182 6.51 0.87 -16.88
N LEU A 183 5.49 0.60 -16.05
CA LEU A 183 4.46 -0.40 -16.31
C LEU A 183 3.35 0.08 -17.26
N LEU A 184 3.18 1.39 -17.43
CA LEU A 184 2.11 2.01 -18.23
C LEU A 184 1.83 1.31 -19.58
N PRO A 185 2.82 0.93 -20.41
CA PRO A 185 2.55 0.28 -21.70
C PRO A 185 1.90 -1.10 -21.59
N LYS A 186 1.91 -1.74 -20.41
CA LYS A 186 1.43 -3.09 -20.16
C LYS A 186 0.06 -3.13 -19.49
N VAL A 187 -0.43 -1.99 -18.97
CA VAL A 187 -1.66 -1.91 -18.17
C VAL A 187 -2.87 -1.69 -19.05
N ARG A 188 -3.89 -2.55 -18.91
CA ARG A 188 -5.17 -2.44 -19.63
C ARG A 188 -6.20 -1.59 -18.92
N GLN A 189 -6.38 -1.81 -17.62
CA GLN A 189 -7.32 -1.11 -16.76
C GLN A 189 -6.63 -0.72 -15.46
N VAL A 190 -7.05 0.39 -14.86
CA VAL A 190 -6.62 0.82 -13.53
C VAL A 190 -7.85 0.91 -12.63
N VAL A 191 -7.74 0.40 -11.41
CA VAL A 191 -8.75 0.56 -10.36
C VAL A 191 -8.11 1.28 -9.18
N CYS A 192 -8.75 2.36 -8.71
CA CYS A 192 -8.24 3.17 -7.61
C CYS A 192 -9.39 3.93 -6.91
N PRO A 193 -9.18 4.43 -5.68
CA PRO A 193 -10.17 5.24 -5.00
C PRO A 193 -10.18 6.69 -5.50
N LEU A 194 -11.27 7.42 -5.22
CA LEU A 194 -11.45 8.83 -5.59
C LEU A 194 -10.22 9.73 -5.31
N GLY A 195 -9.79 10.48 -6.31
CA GLY A 195 -8.67 11.43 -6.24
C GLY A 195 -7.33 10.83 -6.68
N VAL A 196 -7.10 9.53 -6.52
CA VAL A 196 -5.85 8.86 -6.92
C VAL A 196 -5.65 8.88 -8.44
N GLY A 197 -6.74 8.87 -9.21
CA GLY A 197 -6.72 8.94 -10.66
C GLY A 197 -6.05 10.20 -11.21
N ALA A 198 -5.99 11.29 -10.42
CA ALA A 198 -5.27 12.51 -10.80
C ALA A 198 -3.77 12.25 -11.03
N TYR A 199 -3.14 11.51 -10.13
CA TYR A 199 -1.72 11.13 -10.26
C TYR A 199 -1.50 10.32 -11.54
N LEU A 200 -2.31 9.29 -11.73
CA LEU A 200 -2.19 8.36 -12.86
C LEU A 200 -2.40 9.07 -14.20
N GLU A 201 -3.40 9.95 -14.30
CA GLU A 201 -3.66 10.73 -15.50
C GLU A 201 -2.49 11.67 -15.83
N GLN A 202 -1.97 12.40 -14.84
CA GLN A 202 -0.79 13.26 -15.01
C GLN A 202 0.45 12.47 -15.43
N TRP A 203 0.55 11.20 -15.00
CA TRP A 203 1.63 10.29 -15.38
C TRP A 203 1.38 9.63 -16.74
N GLY A 204 0.30 9.95 -17.43
CA GLY A 204 0.02 9.60 -18.82
C GLY A 204 -0.89 8.39 -19.02
N PHE A 205 -1.53 7.88 -17.97
CA PHE A 205 -2.61 6.91 -18.13
C PHE A 205 -3.82 7.60 -18.78
N ALA A 206 -4.45 6.94 -19.75
CA ALA A 206 -5.63 7.51 -20.41
C ALA A 206 -6.83 7.52 -19.44
N PRO A 207 -7.56 8.63 -19.28
CA PRO A 207 -8.68 8.69 -18.32
C PRO A 207 -9.72 7.58 -18.49
N LYS A 208 -9.96 7.14 -19.73
CA LYS A 208 -10.92 6.09 -20.09
C LYS A 208 -10.60 4.70 -19.54
N ILE A 209 -9.36 4.44 -19.10
CA ILE A 209 -8.97 3.15 -18.52
C ILE A 209 -8.86 3.23 -16.99
N ILE A 210 -9.14 4.39 -16.39
CA ILE A 210 -9.04 4.62 -14.95
C ILE A 210 -10.44 4.56 -14.35
N HIS A 211 -10.69 3.51 -13.58
CA HIS A 211 -11.87 3.34 -12.75
C HIS A 211 -11.55 3.90 -11.36
N GLU A 212 -11.97 5.14 -11.13
CA GLU A 212 -11.72 5.91 -9.92
C GLU A 212 -13.05 6.08 -9.17
N GLU A 213 -13.25 5.33 -8.09
CA GLU A 213 -14.57 5.22 -7.43
C GLU A 213 -14.51 5.31 -5.90
N ASP A 214 -15.68 5.50 -5.29
CA ASP A 214 -15.85 5.60 -3.83
C ASP A 214 -16.04 4.24 -3.16
N TRP A 215 -15.99 4.19 -1.84
CA TRP A 215 -16.34 2.99 -1.07
C TRP A 215 -17.74 2.46 -1.42
N ASP A 216 -17.89 1.14 -1.26
CA ASP A 216 -19.09 0.38 -1.58
C ASP A 216 -19.48 0.37 -3.07
N THR A 217 -18.59 0.83 -3.95
CA THR A 217 -18.79 0.77 -5.40
C THR A 217 -18.37 -0.58 -5.99
N GLU A 218 -19.16 -1.07 -6.94
CA GLU A 218 -18.88 -2.25 -7.78
C GLU A 218 -18.41 -1.79 -9.17
N ILE A 219 -17.28 -2.35 -9.64
CA ILE A 219 -16.70 -2.10 -10.95
C ILE A 219 -16.65 -3.43 -11.72
N ARG A 220 -17.49 -3.56 -12.74
CA ARG A 220 -17.49 -4.73 -13.64
C ARG A 220 -16.46 -4.51 -14.75
N LEU A 221 -15.28 -5.09 -14.59
CA LEU A 221 -14.19 -4.94 -15.56
C LEU A 221 -14.32 -5.91 -16.75
N ALA A 222 -14.99 -7.04 -16.54
CA ALA A 222 -15.33 -8.02 -17.57
C ALA A 222 -16.51 -8.87 -17.12
N ASP A 223 -17.04 -9.73 -18.01
CA ASP A 223 -18.16 -10.62 -17.71
C ASP A 223 -17.91 -11.54 -16.49
N THR A 224 -16.64 -11.88 -16.24
CA THR A 224 -16.22 -12.79 -15.16
C THR A 224 -15.25 -12.17 -14.16
N LEU A 225 -15.07 -10.84 -14.19
CA LEU A 225 -14.25 -10.13 -13.20
C LEU A 225 -14.96 -8.87 -12.70
N THR A 226 -15.26 -8.88 -11.40
CA THR A 226 -15.80 -7.73 -10.68
C THR A 226 -14.83 -7.30 -9.60
N VAL A 227 -14.62 -5.99 -9.46
CA VAL A 227 -13.82 -5.38 -8.40
C VAL A 227 -14.71 -4.51 -7.54
N HIS A 228 -14.62 -4.65 -6.21
CA HIS A 228 -15.28 -3.74 -5.27
C HIS A 228 -14.27 -2.85 -4.59
N ILE A 229 -14.55 -1.55 -4.55
CA ILE A 229 -13.84 -0.59 -3.71
C ILE A 229 -14.47 -0.66 -2.32
N LEU A 230 -13.68 -1.04 -1.31
CA LEU A 230 -14.15 -1.33 0.04
C LEU A 230 -13.57 -0.37 1.07
N PRO A 231 -14.31 -0.07 2.15
CA PRO A 231 -13.80 0.73 3.24
C PRO A 231 -12.52 0.17 3.84
N SER A 232 -11.59 1.06 4.18
CA SER A 232 -10.41 0.79 5.00
C SER A 232 -10.20 1.95 5.97
N GLN A 233 -9.60 1.68 7.13
CA GLN A 233 -9.40 2.69 8.18
C GLN A 233 -7.97 3.24 8.12
N HIS A 234 -7.73 4.24 7.27
CA HIS A 234 -6.39 4.77 7.00
C HIS A 234 -6.43 6.29 6.73
N PHE A 235 -5.43 6.82 6.06
CA PHE A 235 -5.31 8.22 5.67
C PHE A 235 -4.58 8.33 4.32
N SER A 236 -4.47 9.53 3.74
CA SER A 236 -3.71 9.73 2.50
C SER A 236 -2.91 11.03 2.51
N GLY A 237 -2.05 11.19 1.50
CA GLY A 237 -1.32 12.41 1.20
C GLY A 237 0.17 12.18 0.99
N ARG A 238 0.71 12.74 -0.10
CA ARG A 238 2.15 12.68 -0.42
C ARG A 238 2.97 13.86 0.11
N PHE A 239 2.31 14.94 0.56
CA PHE A 239 2.97 16.20 0.95
C PHE A 239 2.27 16.90 2.13
N LEU A 240 1.98 18.20 2.04
CA LEU A 240 1.48 19.00 3.17
C LEU A 240 -0.01 18.82 3.45
N LYS A 241 -0.79 18.44 2.43
CA LYS A 241 -2.23 18.22 2.59
C LYS A 241 -2.49 16.77 2.99
N GLN A 242 -3.17 16.60 4.10
CA GLN A 242 -3.60 15.29 4.59
C GLN A 242 -5.00 14.97 4.04
N ASN A 243 -5.21 13.72 3.65
CA ASN A 243 -6.45 13.17 3.13
C ASN A 243 -7.02 13.86 1.86
N PRO A 244 -6.20 14.34 0.90
CA PRO A 244 -6.74 14.95 -0.31
C PRO A 244 -7.38 13.94 -1.27
N THR A 245 -7.06 12.66 -1.13
CA THR A 245 -7.56 11.53 -1.93
C THR A 245 -8.13 10.46 -0.99
N LEU A 246 -9.01 9.60 -1.50
CA LEU A 246 -9.55 8.49 -0.74
C LEU A 246 -8.53 7.32 -0.68
N TRP A 247 -8.70 6.42 0.28
CA TRP A 247 -7.95 5.17 0.46
C TRP A 247 -8.93 3.99 0.51
N CYS A 248 -8.53 2.78 0.17
CA CYS A 248 -9.47 1.64 0.15
C CYS A 248 -8.79 0.28 0.35
N GLY A 249 -9.61 -0.70 0.74
CA GLY A 249 -9.36 -2.11 0.40
C GLY A 249 -10.07 -2.47 -0.91
N MET A 250 -9.74 -3.61 -1.50
CA MET A 250 -10.35 -4.06 -2.74
C MET A 250 -10.67 -5.55 -2.73
N ALA A 251 -11.88 -5.92 -3.14
CA ALA A 251 -12.25 -7.31 -3.40
C ALA A 251 -12.27 -7.58 -4.91
N PHE A 252 -11.66 -8.68 -5.33
CA PHE A 252 -11.62 -9.17 -6.71
C PHE A 252 -12.40 -10.47 -6.76
N LEU A 253 -13.46 -10.50 -7.55
CA LEU A 253 -14.42 -11.61 -7.62
C LEU A 253 -14.46 -12.17 -9.04
N THR A 254 -14.31 -13.48 -9.14
CA THR A 254 -14.59 -14.30 -10.33
C THR A 254 -15.67 -15.33 -9.98
N PRO A 255 -16.25 -16.06 -10.96
CA PRO A 255 -17.25 -17.08 -10.65
C PRO A 255 -16.72 -18.19 -9.72
N GLU A 256 -15.43 -18.50 -9.79
CA GLU A 256 -14.79 -19.58 -9.04
C GLU A 256 -14.08 -19.12 -7.77
N ARG A 257 -13.65 -17.86 -7.68
CA ARG A 257 -12.75 -17.39 -6.62
C ARG A 257 -13.02 -15.96 -6.17
N SER A 258 -12.67 -15.72 -4.92
CA SER A 258 -12.75 -14.42 -4.26
C SER A 258 -11.43 -14.08 -3.56
N LEU A 259 -10.86 -12.91 -3.87
CA LEU A 259 -9.67 -12.39 -3.21
C LEU A 259 -9.94 -11.02 -2.62
N TYR A 260 -9.50 -10.76 -1.39
CA TYR A 260 -9.62 -9.46 -0.74
C TYR A 260 -8.24 -8.92 -0.34
N TYR A 261 -7.94 -7.70 -0.76
CA TYR A 261 -6.81 -6.93 -0.28
C TYR A 261 -7.29 -5.85 0.69
N THR A 262 -6.73 -5.82 1.90
CA THR A 262 -7.21 -4.93 2.97
C THR A 262 -6.82 -3.46 2.80
N GLY A 263 -5.83 -3.19 1.95
CA GLY A 263 -5.05 -1.96 2.04
C GLY A 263 -4.23 -1.91 3.35
N ASP A 264 -3.85 -0.71 3.73
CA ASP A 264 -3.10 -0.25 4.91
C ASP A 264 -3.62 -0.33 6.33
N GLY A 265 -4.93 -0.50 6.40
CA GLY A 265 -5.71 0.19 7.41
C GLY A 265 -5.64 -0.45 8.79
N GLY A 266 -6.12 0.29 9.79
CA GLY A 266 -6.34 -0.23 11.13
C GLY A 266 -7.60 -1.07 11.23
N TYR A 267 -7.74 -1.76 12.37
CA TYR A 267 -8.88 -2.63 12.62
C TYR A 267 -10.16 -1.83 12.95
N GLY A 268 -11.30 -2.27 12.41
CA GLY A 268 -12.59 -1.66 12.64
C GLY A 268 -13.77 -2.58 12.31
N SER A 269 -14.99 -2.08 12.52
CA SER A 269 -16.23 -2.83 12.27
C SER A 269 -16.46 -3.17 10.79
N HIS A 270 -15.78 -2.48 9.88
CA HIS A 270 -15.87 -2.71 8.43
C HIS A 270 -15.47 -4.15 8.05
N PHE A 271 -14.50 -4.78 8.72
CA PHE A 271 -14.13 -6.18 8.42
C PHE A 271 -15.29 -7.16 8.59
N LYS A 272 -16.04 -7.06 9.70
CA LYS A 272 -17.24 -7.89 9.91
C LYS A 272 -18.34 -7.59 8.89
N ALA A 273 -18.51 -6.32 8.53
CA ALA A 273 -19.50 -5.92 7.53
C ALA A 273 -19.14 -6.49 6.15
N ILE A 274 -17.86 -6.42 5.77
CA ILE A 274 -17.30 -6.99 4.53
C ILE A 274 -17.48 -8.52 4.53
N GLY A 275 -17.08 -9.22 5.59
CA GLY A 275 -17.27 -10.67 5.71
C GLY A 275 -18.74 -11.09 5.56
N LYS A 276 -19.66 -10.33 6.18
CA LYS A 276 -21.11 -10.55 6.03
C LYS A 276 -21.61 -10.29 4.61
N LYS A 277 -21.11 -9.24 3.94
CA LYS A 277 -21.51 -8.84 2.58
C LYS A 277 -21.12 -9.88 1.54
N PHE A 278 -19.92 -10.44 1.64
CA PHE A 278 -19.35 -11.36 0.63
C PHE A 278 -19.43 -12.84 1.01
N GLY A 279 -19.68 -13.18 2.27
CA GLY A 279 -19.80 -14.57 2.72
C GLY A 279 -18.45 -15.29 2.89
N GLY A 280 -17.36 -14.55 3.05
CA GLY A 280 -16.00 -15.09 3.13
C GLY A 280 -15.16 -14.78 1.90
N PHE A 281 -13.86 -15.10 1.99
CA PHE A 281 -12.92 -14.97 0.87
C PHE A 281 -12.01 -16.18 0.76
N ASP A 282 -11.69 -16.61 -0.47
CA ASP A 282 -10.74 -17.70 -0.69
C ASP A 282 -9.32 -17.31 -0.32
N CYS A 283 -8.94 -16.05 -0.56
CA CYS A 283 -7.65 -15.51 -0.18
C CYS A 283 -7.78 -14.07 0.32
N VAL A 284 -7.12 -13.76 1.44
CA VAL A 284 -7.01 -12.40 1.96
C VAL A 284 -5.55 -11.99 2.01
N LEU A 285 -5.23 -10.89 1.33
CA LEU A 285 -3.95 -10.20 1.41
C LEU A 285 -4.09 -9.14 2.49
N ALA A 286 -3.52 -9.39 3.67
CA ALA A 286 -3.84 -8.64 4.89
C ALA A 286 -2.65 -7.81 5.39
N GLU A 287 -2.89 -6.52 5.63
CA GLU A 287 -2.00 -5.61 6.36
C GLU A 287 -1.39 -6.30 7.59
N ASN A 288 -0.07 -6.34 7.67
CA ASN A 288 0.64 -6.90 8.82
C ASN A 288 2.04 -6.30 8.93
N GLY A 289 2.13 -5.02 9.26
CA GLY A 289 3.40 -4.36 9.44
C GLY A 289 3.21 -2.89 9.74
N GLN A 290 4.32 -2.20 9.96
CA GLN A 290 4.37 -0.75 10.22
C GLN A 290 3.48 -0.26 11.37
N TYR A 291 3.10 -1.15 12.28
CA TYR A 291 2.21 -0.85 13.39
C TYR A 291 2.97 -0.32 14.61
N ASN A 292 2.21 0.29 15.51
CA ASN A 292 2.61 0.56 16.88
C ASN A 292 1.34 0.84 17.70
N LEU A 293 1.41 0.63 19.01
CA LEU A 293 0.30 1.00 19.90
C LEU A 293 -0.13 2.47 19.73
N ALA A 294 0.82 3.36 19.45
CA ALA A 294 0.53 4.77 19.25
C ALA A 294 -0.20 5.10 17.94
N TRP A 295 -0.35 4.20 16.96
CA TRP A 295 -1.11 4.45 15.72
C TRP A 295 -1.83 3.21 15.17
N HIS A 296 -2.09 2.22 16.02
CA HIS A 296 -2.72 0.98 15.57
C HIS A 296 -4.12 1.17 14.97
N ALA A 297 -4.76 2.30 15.27
CA ALA A 297 -6.02 2.71 14.67
C ALA A 297 -5.93 2.91 13.15
N ILE A 298 -4.73 3.07 12.57
CA ILE A 298 -4.54 3.18 11.12
C ILE A 298 -3.59 2.11 10.53
N HIS A 299 -2.95 1.27 11.36
CA HIS A 299 -2.15 0.11 10.94
C HIS A 299 -2.35 -1.03 11.94
N MET A 300 -2.91 -2.16 11.51
CA MET A 300 -3.25 -3.26 12.41
C MET A 300 -2.05 -3.83 13.17
N LEU A 301 -2.24 -4.08 14.48
CA LEU A 301 -1.38 -5.02 15.21
C LEU A 301 -1.55 -6.43 14.63
N PRO A 302 -0.56 -7.34 14.74
CA PRO A 302 -0.67 -8.69 14.19
C PRO A 302 -1.87 -9.49 14.73
N GLU A 303 -2.24 -9.27 15.99
CA GLU A 303 -3.43 -9.86 16.61
C GLU A 303 -4.74 -9.28 16.02
N GLU A 304 -4.72 -8.00 15.64
CA GLU A 304 -5.83 -7.34 14.96
C GLU A 304 -5.95 -7.82 13.51
N THR A 305 -4.83 -8.05 12.81
CA THR A 305 -4.80 -8.68 11.49
C THR A 305 -5.40 -10.09 11.53
N ALA A 306 -5.01 -10.91 12.51
CA ALA A 306 -5.58 -12.26 12.69
C ALA A 306 -7.10 -12.20 12.93
N ARG A 307 -7.55 -11.22 13.71
CA ARG A 307 -8.98 -10.98 13.97
C ARG A 307 -9.72 -10.49 12.73
N ALA A 308 -9.14 -9.57 11.96
CA ALA A 308 -9.69 -9.09 10.70
C ALA A 308 -9.89 -10.24 9.72
N ALA A 309 -8.92 -11.14 9.61
CA ALA A 309 -8.99 -12.33 8.77
C ALA A 309 -10.14 -13.28 9.16
N GLU A 310 -10.39 -13.49 10.45
CA GLU A 310 -11.59 -14.23 10.91
C GLU A 310 -12.89 -13.49 10.60
N ASP A 311 -12.92 -12.18 10.85
CA ASP A 311 -14.12 -11.36 10.67
C ASP A 311 -14.56 -11.25 9.21
N VAL A 312 -13.61 -11.29 8.26
CA VAL A 312 -13.91 -11.36 6.82
C VAL A 312 -14.18 -12.78 6.32
N GLY A 313 -14.01 -13.81 7.16
CA GLY A 313 -14.21 -15.20 6.78
C GLY A 313 -13.15 -15.71 5.79
N ALA A 314 -11.88 -15.38 6.01
CA ALA A 314 -10.77 -15.82 5.15
C ALA A 314 -10.60 -17.36 5.18
N LYS A 315 -10.28 -17.96 4.02
CA LYS A 315 -9.77 -19.35 3.95
C LYS A 315 -8.25 -19.38 3.97
N LEU A 316 -7.61 -18.51 3.17
CA LEU A 316 -6.17 -18.32 3.12
C LEU A 316 -5.82 -16.88 3.50
N VAL A 317 -4.72 -16.68 4.22
CA VAL A 317 -4.19 -15.36 4.55
C VAL A 317 -2.74 -15.26 4.12
N ILE A 318 -2.39 -14.21 3.38
CA ILE A 318 -1.01 -13.84 3.06
C ILE A 318 -0.75 -12.45 3.66
N PRO A 319 0.26 -12.27 4.53
CA PRO A 319 0.56 -10.97 5.12
C PRO A 319 1.16 -10.00 4.09
N ALA A 320 0.77 -8.74 4.20
CA ALA A 320 1.25 -7.60 3.43
C ALA A 320 2.00 -6.60 4.34
N HIS A 321 2.49 -5.52 3.73
CA HIS A 321 3.00 -4.32 4.42
C HIS A 321 4.24 -4.53 5.33
N ASN A 322 4.97 -5.63 5.11
CA ASN A 322 6.18 -5.97 5.88
C ASN A 322 7.36 -6.36 4.97
N SER A 323 8.52 -6.57 5.62
CA SER A 323 9.71 -7.18 5.02
C SER A 323 10.29 -6.46 3.79
N LYS A 324 10.05 -5.15 3.66
CA LYS A 324 10.65 -4.33 2.59
C LYS A 324 11.18 -3.00 3.09
N PHE A 325 10.39 -2.29 3.90
CA PHE A 325 10.75 -0.99 4.43
C PHE A 325 10.63 -0.97 5.96
N ALA A 326 11.48 -0.18 6.62
CA ALA A 326 11.38 0.13 8.04
C ALA A 326 10.63 1.47 8.22
N LEU A 327 9.29 1.42 8.23
CA LEU A 327 8.40 2.58 8.40
C LEU A 327 7.86 2.69 9.85
N ALA A 328 8.10 1.68 10.68
CA ALA A 328 7.79 1.67 12.10
C ALA A 328 9.00 1.27 12.96
N ARG A 329 8.74 1.13 14.26
CA ARG A 329 9.74 0.94 15.31
C ARG A 329 9.88 -0.50 15.81
N HIS A 330 9.11 -1.44 15.28
CA HIS A 330 9.27 -2.85 15.62
C HIS A 330 10.43 -3.47 14.80
N PRO A 331 11.11 -4.51 15.32
CA PRO A 331 12.05 -5.28 14.52
C PRO A 331 11.41 -5.80 13.23
N TRP A 332 12.18 -5.91 12.15
CA TRP A 332 11.62 -6.23 10.83
C TRP A 332 10.98 -7.63 10.77
N GLN A 333 11.47 -8.59 11.56
CA GLN A 333 10.91 -9.95 11.65
C GLN A 333 9.62 -10.02 12.47
N GLU A 334 9.40 -9.02 13.34
CA GLU A 334 8.35 -9.08 14.37
C GLU A 334 6.95 -9.32 13.78
N PRO A 335 6.53 -8.64 12.68
CA PRO A 335 5.18 -8.84 12.14
C PRO A 335 4.94 -10.28 11.69
N MET A 336 5.94 -10.90 11.05
CA MET A 336 5.83 -12.29 10.59
C MET A 336 5.74 -13.27 11.76
N GLU A 337 6.57 -13.06 12.79
CA GLU A 337 6.56 -13.92 13.97
C GLU A 337 5.26 -13.80 14.77
N LYS A 338 4.81 -12.57 15.04
CA LYS A 338 3.61 -12.31 15.85
C LYS A 338 2.34 -12.72 15.12
N LEU A 339 2.21 -12.45 13.81
CA LEU A 339 1.04 -12.90 13.07
C LEU A 339 0.96 -14.43 13.04
N ARG A 340 2.10 -15.11 12.85
CA ARG A 340 2.13 -16.58 12.91
C ARG A 340 1.69 -17.11 14.27
N GLN A 341 2.04 -16.44 15.36
CA GLN A 341 1.57 -16.80 16.70
C GLN A 341 0.07 -16.52 16.87
N ALA A 342 -0.40 -15.34 16.47
CA ALA A 342 -1.80 -14.94 16.53
C ALA A 342 -2.73 -15.81 15.65
N SER A 343 -2.17 -16.40 14.59
CA SER A 343 -2.89 -17.28 13.65
C SER A 343 -3.00 -18.74 14.13
N ARG A 344 -2.40 -19.11 15.27
CA ARG A 344 -2.50 -20.49 15.78
C ARG A 344 -3.93 -20.82 16.19
N GLY A 345 -4.44 -21.95 15.70
CA GLY A 345 -5.79 -22.42 16.00
C GLY A 345 -6.92 -21.64 15.32
N LYS A 346 -6.59 -20.73 14.39
CA LYS A 346 -7.57 -20.01 13.58
C LYS A 346 -8.09 -20.90 12.45
N ALA A 347 -9.30 -20.61 11.97
CA ALA A 347 -9.96 -21.41 10.92
C ALA A 347 -9.31 -21.25 9.54
N TYR A 348 -8.65 -20.11 9.30
CA TYR A 348 -7.90 -19.87 8.06
C TYR A 348 -6.51 -20.49 8.11
N ARG A 349 -5.94 -20.75 6.93
CA ARG A 349 -4.53 -21.13 6.77
C ARG A 349 -3.67 -19.89 6.49
N LEU A 350 -2.72 -19.62 7.37
CA LEU A 350 -1.71 -18.58 7.14
C LEU A 350 -0.63 -19.12 6.18
N LEU A 351 -0.33 -18.35 5.14
CA LEU A 351 0.73 -18.59 4.18
C LEU A 351 1.76 -17.45 4.30
N THR A 352 3.04 -17.80 4.41
CA THR A 352 4.13 -16.84 4.60
C THR A 352 5.23 -17.04 3.56
N PRO A 353 4.91 -16.90 2.25
CA PRO A 353 5.89 -17.12 1.19
C PRO A 353 7.11 -16.20 1.34
N GLU A 354 8.25 -16.61 0.79
CA GLU A 354 9.35 -15.69 0.54
C GLU A 354 8.94 -14.67 -0.53
N ILE A 355 9.61 -13.51 -0.55
CA ILE A 355 9.37 -12.51 -1.60
C ILE A 355 9.66 -13.16 -2.96
N GLY A 356 8.67 -13.10 -3.85
CA GLY A 356 8.73 -13.61 -5.21
C GLY A 356 8.44 -15.11 -5.37
N ALA A 357 8.16 -15.82 -4.29
CA ALA A 357 7.73 -17.22 -4.33
C ALA A 357 6.29 -17.36 -4.84
N LEU A 358 6.02 -18.44 -5.57
CA LEU A 358 4.71 -18.72 -6.16
C LEU A 358 3.80 -19.44 -5.16
N VAL A 359 2.65 -18.84 -4.87
CA VAL A 359 1.57 -19.47 -4.08
C VAL A 359 0.43 -19.85 -5.02
N LEU A 360 0.13 -21.14 -5.12
CA LEU A 360 -1.03 -21.65 -5.86
C LEU A 360 -2.27 -21.67 -4.96
N LEU A 361 -3.36 -21.03 -5.37
CA LEU A 361 -4.56 -20.91 -4.52
C LEU A 361 -5.33 -22.24 -4.39
N ASP A 362 -5.24 -23.14 -5.38
CA ASP A 362 -5.85 -24.48 -5.32
C ASP A 362 -5.12 -25.45 -4.39
N ARG A 363 -3.80 -25.30 -4.30
CA ARG A 363 -2.92 -26.23 -3.59
C ARG A 363 -1.76 -25.46 -2.95
N PRO A 364 -2.04 -24.62 -1.94
CA PRO A 364 -0.99 -23.80 -1.36
C PRO A 364 0.03 -24.69 -0.64
N SER A 365 1.30 -24.44 -0.91
CA SER A 365 2.41 -25.08 -0.19
C SER A 365 2.55 -24.44 1.19
N ASP A 366 2.98 -25.24 2.17
CA ASP A 366 3.38 -24.66 3.46
C ASP A 366 4.60 -23.77 3.26
N SER A 367 4.61 -22.63 3.95
CA SER A 367 5.72 -21.71 3.92
C SER A 367 6.54 -21.84 5.19
N GLY A 368 7.86 -21.84 5.05
CA GLY A 368 8.78 -21.87 6.18
C GLY A 368 8.82 -20.56 6.97
N ALA A 369 9.59 -20.58 8.05
CA ALA A 369 9.86 -19.39 8.87
C ALA A 369 11.13 -18.65 8.38
N TRP A 370 11.13 -18.25 7.11
CA TRP A 370 12.31 -17.71 6.42
C TRP A 370 12.90 -16.45 7.10
N TRP A 371 12.11 -15.71 7.88
CA TRP A 371 12.54 -14.54 8.65
C TRP A 371 13.38 -14.87 9.89
N LYS A 372 13.60 -16.16 10.21
CA LYS A 372 14.39 -16.60 11.37
C LYS A 372 15.85 -16.90 11.07
N GLY A 373 16.23 -16.90 9.79
CA GLY A 373 17.55 -17.28 9.30
C GLY A 373 18.57 -16.15 9.28
#